data_AF-A0A7C3DL11-F1
#
_entry.id   AF-A0A7C3DL11-F1
#
_cell.length_a   1.000
_cell.length_b   1.000
_cell.length_c   1.000
_cell.angle_alpha   90.00
_cell.angle_beta   90.00
_cell.angle_gamma   90.00
#
_symmetry.space_group_name_H-M   'P 1'
#
loop_
_entity.id
_entity.type
_entity.pdbx_description
1 polymer ?
#
loop_
_entity_poly.entity_id
_entity_poly.type
_entity_poly.pdbx_seq_one_letter_code
_entity_poly.pdbx_strand_id
1 'polypeptide(L)'
;MKNRIRGYLRYLLFSRHRCGHGIHSPFVYDLVTKGFRRKTTAKELELADAILQVMRSDKRMIQRAAFGASGKQEVVKAGHFVRRSSVSRKYGKLLYNLTAYFRP
;
A
#
# COMPACT_ATOMS: atom_id res chain seq x y z
N MET A 1 9.50 11.62 22.47
CA MET A 1 9.91 10.60 21.46
C MET A 1 10.59 9.35 22.04
N LYS A 2 11.54 9.47 22.99
CA LYS A 2 12.27 8.33 23.62
C LYS A 2 11.38 7.18 24.14
N ASN A 3 10.20 7.48 24.67
CA ASN A 3 9.27 6.48 25.24
C ASN A 3 8.60 5.60 24.18
N ARG A 4 8.35 6.10 22.96
CA ARG A 4 7.73 5.30 21.88
C ARG A 4 8.70 4.27 21.31
N ILE A 5 9.99 4.61 21.22
CA ILE A 5 11.05 3.70 20.76
C ILE A 5 11.22 2.54 21.74
N ARG A 6 11.29 2.83 23.04
CA ARG A 6 11.33 1.80 24.09
C ARG A 6 10.09 0.90 24.10
N GLY A 7 8.90 1.48 23.92
CA GLY A 7 7.66 0.71 23.80
C GLY A 7 7.66 -0.21 22.57
N TYR A 8 8.15 0.28 21.44
CA TYR A 8 8.25 -0.51 20.21
C TYR A 8 9.27 -1.65 20.32
N LEU A 9 10.44 -1.41 20.92
CA LEU A 9 11.44 -2.45 21.20
C LEU A 9 10.88 -3.54 22.13
N ARG A 10 10.15 -3.14 23.18
CA ARG A 10 9.47 -4.08 24.08
C ARG A 10 8.43 -4.90 23.32
N TYR A 11 7.61 -4.26 22.50
CA TYR A 11 6.69 -4.97 21.63
C TYR A 11 7.43 -5.96 20.73
N LEU A 12 8.49 -5.57 20.05
CA LEU A 12 9.25 -6.48 19.18
C LEU A 12 9.82 -7.71 19.90
N LEU A 13 10.27 -7.56 21.15
CA LEU A 13 10.85 -8.64 21.94
C LEU A 13 9.79 -9.57 22.57
N PHE A 14 8.68 -9.01 23.04
CA PHE A 14 7.69 -9.76 23.84
C PHE A 14 6.41 -10.11 23.06
N SER A 15 6.16 -9.49 21.91
CA SER A 15 4.95 -9.77 21.12
C SER A 15 5.06 -11.12 20.38
N ARG A 16 4.42 -12.14 20.96
CA ARG A 16 4.31 -13.49 20.35
C ARG A 16 3.35 -13.52 19.16
N HIS A 17 2.68 -12.42 18.82
CA HIS A 17 1.79 -12.30 17.65
C HIS A 17 2.50 -12.58 16.33
N ARG A 18 3.85 -12.52 16.30
CA ARG A 18 4.60 -12.95 15.12
C ARG A 18 4.39 -14.43 14.80
N CYS A 19 4.27 -15.26 15.84
CA CYS A 19 4.07 -16.70 15.78
C CYS A 19 2.59 -17.13 15.88
N GLY A 20 1.65 -16.22 15.60
CA GLY A 20 0.21 -16.53 15.62
C GLY A 20 -0.45 -16.46 16.98
N HIS A 21 0.28 -16.05 18.03
CA HIS A 21 -0.29 -15.96 19.38
C HIS A 21 -1.41 -14.89 19.42
N GLY A 22 -2.64 -15.34 19.71
CA GLY A 22 -3.86 -14.52 19.69
C GLY A 22 -4.63 -14.51 18.36
N ILE A 23 -4.19 -15.27 17.35
CA ILE A 23 -4.93 -15.47 16.09
C ILE A 23 -5.50 -16.90 16.08
N HIS A 24 -6.81 -17.03 16.24
CA HIS A 24 -7.48 -18.34 16.28
C HIS A 24 -8.02 -18.81 14.93
N SER A 25 -8.13 -17.92 13.94
CA SER A 25 -8.54 -18.28 12.58
C SER A 25 -7.33 -18.71 11.75
N PRO A 26 -7.30 -19.96 11.23
CA PRO A 26 -6.22 -20.43 10.36
C PRO A 26 -6.07 -19.54 9.11
N PHE A 27 -7.18 -19.08 8.54
CA PHE A 27 -7.20 -18.17 7.40
C PHE A 27 -6.52 -16.84 7.73
N VAL A 28 -6.87 -16.21 8.87
CA VAL A 28 -6.28 -14.93 9.26
C VAL A 28 -4.78 -15.08 9.56
N TYR A 29 -4.40 -16.19 10.19
CA TYR A 29 -2.99 -16.49 10.43
C TYR A 29 -2.21 -16.60 9.12
N ASP A 30 -2.75 -17.32 8.13
CA ASP A 30 -2.12 -17.50 6.82
C ASP A 30 -2.03 -16.18 6.06
N LEU A 31 -3.10 -15.38 6.05
CA LEU A 31 -3.14 -14.06 5.43
C LEU A 31 -2.10 -13.10 6.03
N VAL A 32 -1.96 -13.07 7.35
CA VAL A 32 -1.00 -12.18 8.02
C VAL A 32 0.44 -12.63 7.74
N THR A 33 0.71 -13.93 7.79
CA THR A 33 2.06 -14.48 7.64
C THR A 33 2.54 -14.52 6.18
N LYS A 34 1.69 -14.99 5.25
CA LYS A 34 2.01 -15.16 3.84
C LYS A 34 1.54 -14.02 2.94
N GLY A 35 0.54 -13.25 3.34
CA GLY A 35 0.08 -12.06 2.63
C GLY A 35 0.81 -10.82 3.14
N PHE A 36 0.37 -10.27 4.27
CA PHE A 36 0.83 -8.96 4.76
C PHE A 36 2.34 -8.90 5.03
N ARG A 37 2.92 -9.97 5.58
CA ARG A 37 4.36 -10.04 5.92
C ARG A 37 5.23 -10.63 4.81
N ARG A 38 4.68 -10.90 3.62
CA ARG A 38 5.45 -11.40 2.48
C ARG A 38 6.61 -10.45 2.15
N LYS A 39 7.80 -11.03 2.02
CA LYS A 39 8.98 -10.30 1.53
C LYS A 39 8.85 -10.12 0.02
N THR A 40 8.54 -8.89 -0.38
CA THR A 40 8.61 -8.45 -1.79
C THR A 40 10.00 -7.92 -2.09
N THR A 41 10.56 -8.31 -3.22
CA THR A 41 11.84 -7.79 -3.70
C THR A 41 11.68 -6.37 -4.26
N ALA A 42 12.78 -5.61 -4.32
CA ALA A 42 12.75 -4.27 -4.91
C ALA A 42 12.38 -4.32 -6.40
N LYS A 43 12.92 -5.31 -7.13
CA LYS A 43 12.69 -5.50 -8.57
C LYS A 43 11.21 -5.64 -8.94
N GLU A 44 10.42 -6.36 -8.13
CA GLU A 44 8.99 -6.53 -8.36
C GLU A 44 8.21 -5.20 -8.28
N LEU A 45 8.72 -4.22 -7.52
CA LEU A 45 8.08 -2.91 -7.34
C LEU A 45 8.66 -1.82 -8.25
N GLU A 46 9.87 -2.02 -8.79
CA GLU A 46 10.56 -1.05 -9.64
C GLU A 46 9.77 -0.72 -10.91
N LEU A 47 9.10 -1.70 -11.53
CA LEU A 47 8.25 -1.48 -12.69
C LEU A 47 7.09 -0.53 -12.36
N ALA A 48 6.41 -0.75 -11.23
CA ALA A 48 5.33 0.10 -10.79
C ALA A 48 5.81 1.52 -10.46
N ASP A 49 6.97 1.63 -9.80
CA ASP A 49 7.60 2.91 -9.50
C ASP A 49 7.97 3.68 -10.78
N ALA A 50 8.50 2.99 -11.80
CA ALA A 50 8.83 3.58 -13.10
C ALA A 50 7.58 4.11 -13.84
N ILE A 51 6.51 3.30 -13.89
CA ILE A 51 5.23 3.72 -14.48
C ILE A 51 4.69 4.96 -13.74
N LEU A 52 4.72 4.96 -12.41
CA LEU A 52 4.28 6.10 -11.61
C LEU A 52 5.11 7.36 -11.88
N GLN A 53 6.42 7.24 -12.10
CA GLN A 53 7.27 8.38 -12.45
C GLN A 53 6.87 8.99 -13.79
N VAL A 54 6.68 8.15 -14.82
CA VAL A 54 6.23 8.61 -16.15
C VAL A 54 4.87 9.31 -16.01
N MET A 55 3.90 8.68 -15.36
CA MET A 55 2.56 9.24 -15.17
C MET A 55 2.55 10.55 -14.38
N ARG A 56 3.43 10.72 -13.39
CA ARG A 56 3.55 11.97 -12.60
C ARG A 56 4.13 13.13 -13.40
N SER A 57 4.95 12.84 -14.41
CA SER A 57 5.54 13.86 -15.29
C SER A 57 4.58 14.33 -16.39
N ASP A 58 3.45 13.65 -16.56
CA ASP A 58 2.48 13.93 -17.60
C ASP A 58 1.78 15.29 -17.42
N LYS A 59 1.86 16.12 -18.46
CA LYS A 59 1.32 17.48 -18.50
C LYS A 59 -0.04 17.57 -19.20
N ARG A 60 -0.56 16.48 -19.76
CA ARG A 60 -1.87 16.44 -20.43
C ARG A 60 -2.97 16.84 -19.45
N MET A 61 -3.97 17.58 -19.96
CA MET A 61 -5.17 17.90 -19.20
C MET A 61 -6.16 16.75 -19.35
N ILE A 62 -6.71 16.29 -18.23
CA ILE A 62 -7.72 15.24 -18.18
C ILE A 62 -8.97 15.76 -17.50
N GLN A 63 -10.14 15.30 -17.96
CA GLN A 63 -11.39 15.57 -17.31
C GLN A 63 -11.55 14.60 -16.13
N ARG A 64 -11.61 15.16 -14.92
CA ARG A 64 -11.83 14.41 -13.69
C ARG A 64 -13.32 14.30 -13.42
N ALA A 65 -13.82 13.07 -13.40
CA ALA A 65 -15.16 12.78 -12.92
C ALA A 65 -15.19 12.81 -11.38
N ALA A 66 -16.13 13.58 -10.82
CA ALA A 66 -16.41 13.56 -9.39
C ALA A 66 -17.45 12.47 -9.09
N PHE A 67 -16.99 11.27 -8.74
CA PHE A 67 -17.88 10.20 -8.28
C PHE A 67 -18.34 10.51 -6.84
N GLY A 68 -19.64 10.76 -6.65
CA GLY A 68 -20.27 10.93 -5.33
C GLY A 68 -20.30 12.35 -4.74
N ALA A 69 -19.71 13.36 -5.39
CA ALA A 69 -19.78 14.76 -4.95
C ALA A 69 -20.29 15.65 -6.09
N SER A 70 -21.43 16.32 -5.87
CA SER A 70 -22.04 17.41 -6.65
C SER A 70 -21.70 17.52 -8.14
N GLY A 71 -21.61 16.43 -8.91
CA GLY A 71 -21.54 16.37 -10.38
C GLY A 71 -20.47 17.22 -11.09
N LYS A 72 -19.59 17.94 -10.38
CA LYS A 72 -18.71 18.94 -10.99
C LYS A 72 -17.55 18.24 -11.68
N GLN A 73 -17.55 18.35 -13.01
CA GLN A 73 -16.43 17.96 -13.84
C GLN A 73 -15.33 19.02 -13.72
N GLU A 74 -14.14 18.59 -13.33
CA GLU A 74 -12.98 19.46 -13.15
C GLU A 74 -11.89 19.05 -14.16
N VAL A 75 -11.27 20.01 -14.84
CA VAL A 75 -10.16 19.73 -15.75
C VAL A 75 -8.85 19.91 -15.00
N VAL A 76 -8.08 18.82 -14.85
CA VAL A 76 -6.86 18.79 -14.05
C VAL A 76 -5.68 18.24 -14.84
N LYS A 77 -4.45 18.60 -14.48
CA LYS A 77 -3.24 17.98 -15.06
C LYS A 77 -3.15 16.51 -14.64
N ALA A 78 -2.89 15.61 -15.59
CA ALA A 78 -2.77 14.17 -15.36
C ALA A 78 -1.74 13.85 -14.27
N GLY A 79 -0.53 14.41 -14.35
CA GLY A 79 0.51 14.18 -13.36
C GLY A 79 0.16 14.70 -11.96
N HIS A 80 -0.59 15.81 -11.87
CA HIS A 80 -1.10 16.32 -10.60
C HIS A 80 -2.14 15.37 -9.98
N PHE A 81 -3.05 14.86 -10.80
CA PHE A 81 -4.05 13.88 -10.37
C PHE A 81 -3.39 12.59 -9.89
N VAL A 82 -2.47 12.02 -10.66
CA VAL A 82 -1.71 10.81 -10.30
C VAL A 82 -0.98 11.01 -8.97
N ARG A 83 -0.28 12.14 -8.78
CA ARG A 83 0.45 12.41 -7.53
C ARG A 83 -0.46 12.39 -6.29
N ARG A 84 -1.72 12.80 -6.42
CA ARG A 84 -2.67 12.90 -5.32
C ARG A 84 -3.50 11.63 -5.12
N SER A 85 -3.80 10.91 -6.20
CA SER A 85 -4.69 9.74 -6.20
C SER A 85 -3.93 8.41 -6.09
N SER A 86 -2.66 8.36 -6.50
CA SER A 86 -1.87 7.13 -6.44
C SER A 86 -1.59 6.68 -5.01
N VAL A 87 -1.56 5.37 -4.81
CA VAL A 87 -1.17 4.74 -3.55
C VAL A 87 0.29 5.04 -3.22
N SER A 88 0.60 5.19 -1.93
CA SER A 88 1.99 5.30 -1.48
C SER A 88 2.71 3.97 -1.68
N ARG A 89 4.04 4.00 -1.83
CA ARG A 89 4.86 2.79 -2.04
C ARG A 89 4.64 1.72 -0.97
N LYS A 90 4.42 2.15 0.30
CA LYS A 90 4.10 1.25 1.42
C LYS A 90 2.80 0.48 1.19
N TYR A 91 1.73 1.17 0.78
CA TYR A 91 0.43 0.54 0.53
C TYR A 91 0.39 -0.19 -0.81
N GLY A 92 1.11 0.29 -1.83
CA GLY A 92 1.29 -0.43 -3.09
C GLY A 92 1.97 -1.78 -2.90
N LYS A 93 3.02 -1.85 -2.06
CA LYS A 93 3.65 -3.12 -1.66
C LYS A 93 2.66 -4.07 -0.98
N LEU A 94 1.84 -3.54 -0.06
CA LEU A 94 0.82 -4.34 0.61
C LEU A 94 -0.22 -4.89 -0.38
N LEU A 95 -0.68 -4.05 -1.31
CA LEU A 95 -1.63 -4.45 -2.35
C LEU A 95 -1.04 -5.54 -3.26
N TYR A 96 0.20 -5.36 -3.71
CA TYR A 96 0.92 -6.37 -4.49
C TYR A 96 1.05 -7.71 -3.74
N ASN A 97 1.31 -7.65 -2.43
CA ASN A 97 1.38 -8.85 -1.61
C ASN A 97 0.03 -9.55 -1.49
N LEU A 98 -1.06 -8.78 -1.43
CA LEU A 98 -2.42 -9.33 -1.37
C LEU A 98 -2.81 -9.98 -2.70
N THR A 99 -2.55 -9.32 -3.83
CA THR A 99 -2.85 -9.90 -5.15
C THR A 99 -2.07 -11.20 -5.38
N ALA A 100 -0.79 -11.24 -5.00
CA ALA A 100 0.01 -12.45 -5.09
C ALA A 100 -0.44 -13.57 -4.14
N TYR A 101 -1.00 -13.22 -2.99
CA TYR A 101 -1.54 -14.20 -2.02
C TYR A 101 -2.87 -14.79 -2.52
N PHE A 102 -3.81 -13.95 -2.95
CA PHE A 102 -5.15 -14.39 -3.36
C PHE A 102 -5.20 -14.97 -4.77
N ARG A 103 -4.24 -14.60 -5.65
CA ARG A 103 -4.26 -14.96 -7.09
C ARG A 103 -5.67 -14.78 -7.71
N PRO A 104 -6.26 -13.59 -7.56
CA PRO A 104 -7.61 -13.33 -8.07
C PRO A 104 -7.65 -13.35 -9.60
#